data_AF-A0A3S4IGC4-F1
#
_entry.id   AF-A0A3S4IGC4-F1
#
_cell.length_a   1.000
_cell.length_b   1.000
_cell.length_c   1.000
_cell.angle_alpha   90.00
_cell.angle_beta   90.00
_cell.angle_gamma   90.00
#
_symmetry.space_group_name_H-M   'P 1'
#
loop_
_entity.id
_entity.type
_entity.pdbx_description
1 polymer ?
#
loop_
_entity_poly.entity_id
_entity_poly.type
_entity_poly.pdbx_seq_one_letter_code
_entity_poly.pdbx_strand_id
1 'polypeptide(L)'
;MQNNNITIRQTRLQGHEGLWQITIENGRFSRIEPQEAASLPQGEVLDAEGGLAIPPFVEPHIHLDTTQTAGETELEPVRHTV
;
A
#
# COMPACT_ATOMS: atom_id res chain seq x y z
N MET A 1 20.13 0.66 12.80
CA MET A 1 18.96 0.27 11.98
C MET A 1 17.74 0.48 12.84
N GLN A 2 16.77 1.30 12.43
CA GLN A 2 15.55 1.50 13.21
C GLN A 2 14.74 0.20 13.22
N ASN A 3 14.24 -0.18 14.40
CA ASN A 3 13.33 -1.31 14.54
C ASN A 3 11.97 -0.89 13.95
N ASN A 4 11.70 -1.26 12.70
CA ASN A 4 10.41 -1.05 12.05
C ASN A 4 9.47 -2.22 12.36
N ASN A 5 8.96 -2.25 13.58
CA ASN A 5 7.90 -3.18 13.96
C ASN A 5 6.57 -2.44 13.97
N ILE A 6 5.58 -2.98 13.25
CA ILE A 6 4.24 -2.41 13.12
C ILE A 6 3.23 -3.51 13.41
N THR A 7 2.20 -3.19 14.16
CA THR A 7 1.02 -4.05 14.35
C THR A 7 -0.19 -3.35 13.75
N ILE A 8 -0.84 -3.97 12.78
CA ILE A 8 -2.14 -3.56 12.25
C ILE A 8 -3.21 -4.36 12.99
N ARG A 9 -4.18 -3.70 13.62
CA ARG A 9 -5.24 -4.35 14.39
C ARG A 9 -6.62 -3.99 13.87
N GLN A 10 -7.64 -4.73 14.31
CA GLN A 10 -9.05 -4.53 13.95
C GLN A 10 -9.26 -4.53 12.42
N THR A 11 -8.49 -5.32 11.67
CA THR A 11 -8.63 -5.39 10.21
C THR A 11 -9.46 -6.58 9.78
N ARG A 12 -10.22 -6.45 8.70
CA ARG A 12 -10.83 -7.57 7.99
C ARG A 12 -9.87 -8.06 6.92
N LEU A 13 -9.89 -9.37 6.64
CA LEU A 13 -9.15 -9.97 5.53
C LEU A 13 -10.13 -10.54 4.51
N GLN A 14 -9.82 -10.40 3.23
CA GLN A 14 -10.67 -10.96 2.17
C GLN A 14 -10.78 -12.48 2.33
N GLY A 15 -12.01 -13.00 2.24
CA GLY A 15 -12.30 -14.44 2.37
C GLY A 15 -12.18 -15.01 3.79
N HIS A 16 -11.99 -14.16 4.81
CA HIS A 16 -11.91 -14.58 6.20
C HIS A 16 -12.95 -13.81 7.03
N GLU A 17 -13.66 -14.54 7.89
CA GLU A 17 -14.61 -13.95 8.83
C GLU A 17 -13.88 -13.26 10.00
N GLY A 18 -14.57 -12.31 10.63
CA GLY A 18 -14.10 -11.65 11.84
C GLY A 18 -13.01 -10.58 11.62
N LEU A 19 -12.38 -10.19 12.73
CA LEU A 19 -11.29 -9.22 12.77
C LEU A 19 -9.96 -9.92 13.04
N TRP A 20 -8.90 -9.33 12.50
CA TRP A 20 -7.56 -9.89 12.46
C TRP A 20 -6.53 -8.85 12.91
N GLN A 21 -5.39 -9.37 13.35
CA GLN A 21 -4.20 -8.62 13.68
C GLN A 21 -3.03 -9.11 12.81
N ILE A 22 -2.28 -8.16 12.23
CA ILE A 22 -1.09 -8.44 11.43
C ILE A 22 0.11 -7.82 12.13
N THR A 23 1.12 -8.62 12.45
CA THR A 23 2.41 -8.11 12.95
C THR A 23 3.42 -8.11 11.82
N ILE A 24 4.12 -6.98 11.67
CA ILE A 24 5.17 -6.76 10.69
C ILE A 24 6.46 -6.48 11.45
N GLU A 25 7.50 -7.27 11.17
CA GLU A 25 8.83 -7.12 11.75
C GLU A 25 9.84 -6.98 10.60
N ASN A 26 10.64 -5.93 10.61
CA ASN A 26 11.65 -5.66 9.57
C ASN A 26 11.10 -5.68 8.15
N GLY A 27 9.91 -5.09 7.95
CA GLY A 27 9.25 -4.99 6.64
C GLY A 27 8.66 -6.31 6.12
N ARG A 28 8.54 -7.34 6.96
CA ARG A 28 7.91 -8.61 6.61
C ARG A 28 6.82 -8.98 7.60
N PHE A 29 5.74 -9.59 7.12
CA PHE A 29 4.72 -10.18 7.98
C PHE A 29 5.35 -11.27 8.85
N SER A 30 5.32 -11.12 10.17
CA SER A 30 5.80 -12.12 11.12
C SER A 30 4.65 -12.99 11.67
N ARG A 31 3.47 -12.40 11.86
CA ARG A 31 2.25 -13.09 12.36
C ARG A 31 0.99 -12.50 11.73
N ILE A 32 0.00 -13.35 11.49
CA ILE A 32 -1.37 -12.98 11.10
C ILE A 32 -2.30 -13.84 11.94
N GLU A 33 -3.05 -13.23 12.84
CA GLU A 33 -3.80 -13.91 13.90
C GLU A 33 -5.23 -13.37 14.00
N PRO A 34 -6.24 -14.19 14.36
CA PRO A 34 -7.55 -13.68 14.74
C PRO A 34 -7.43 -12.71 15.92
N GLN A 35 -8.12 -11.57 15.87
CA GLN A 35 -7.95 -10.47 16.82
C GLN A 35 -8.22 -10.86 18.29
N GLU A 36 -9.15 -11.78 18.54
CA GLU A 36 -9.52 -12.26 19.88
C GLU A 36 -8.43 -13.12 20.53
N ALA A 37 -7.61 -13.79 19.71
CA ALA A 37 -6.54 -14.68 20.14
C ALA A 37 -5.14 -14.11 19.83
N ALA A 38 -5.06 -12.87 19.35
CA ALA A 38 -3.82 -12.27 18.89
C ALA A 38 -2.88 -11.95 20.05
N SER A 39 -1.57 -12.07 19.79
CA SER A 39 -0.54 -11.65 20.73
C SER A 39 -0.61 -10.15 21.01
N LEU A 40 -0.01 -9.69 22.13
CA LEU A 40 0.07 -8.26 22.41
C LEU A 40 0.73 -7.49 21.25
N PRO A 41 0.20 -6.31 20.87
CA PRO A 41 0.80 -5.51 19.81
C PRO A 41 2.27 -5.19 20.06
N GLN A 42 3.06 -5.23 19.00
CA GLN A 42 4.48 -4.93 19.02
C GLN A 42 4.80 -3.74 18.11
N GLY A 43 5.58 -2.79 18.65
CA GLY A 43 5.98 -1.60 17.92
C GLY A 43 4.85 -0.59 17.74
N GLU A 44 4.83 0.10 16.60
CA GLU A 44 3.78 1.05 16.27
C GLU A 44 2.45 0.33 16.00
N VAL A 45 1.34 0.88 16.49
CA VAL A 45 0.02 0.27 16.30
C VAL A 45 -0.80 1.12 15.35
N LEU A 46 -1.20 0.51 14.24
CA LEU A 46 -2.18 1.06 13.30
C LEU A 46 -3.54 0.38 13.54
N ASP A 47 -4.55 1.15 13.91
CA ASP A 47 -5.92 0.66 14.00
C ASP A 47 -6.58 0.75 12.63
N ALA A 48 -7.05 -0.37 12.09
CA ALA A 48 -7.76 -0.40 10.82
C ALA A 48 -9.26 -0.09 10.97
N GLU A 49 -9.78 0.05 12.20
CA GLU A 49 -11.15 0.48 12.50
C GLU A 49 -12.24 -0.40 11.84
N GLY A 50 -11.96 -1.69 11.67
CA GLY A 50 -12.85 -2.63 10.98
C GLY A 50 -12.73 -2.60 9.45
N GLY A 51 -11.80 -1.80 8.91
CA GLY A 51 -11.47 -1.71 7.49
C GLY A 51 -10.80 -2.97 6.93
N LEU A 52 -10.79 -3.08 5.60
CA LEU A 52 -10.29 -4.24 4.88
C LEU A 52 -8.82 -4.07 4.51
N ALA A 53 -7.96 -4.96 5.00
CA ALA A 53 -6.60 -5.08 4.49
C ALA A 53 -6.58 -5.95 3.23
N ILE A 54 -6.00 -5.39 2.17
CA ILE A 54 -5.73 -6.07 0.91
C ILE A 54 -4.27 -5.83 0.52
N PRO A 55 -3.66 -6.71 -0.31
CA PRO A 55 -2.41 -6.38 -0.96
C PRO A 55 -2.53 -5.02 -1.70
N PRO A 56 -1.42 -4.27 -1.85
CA PRO A 56 -1.45 -3.04 -2.63
C PRO A 56 -1.98 -3.27 -4.04
N PHE A 57 -2.70 -2.29 -4.58
CA PHE A 57 -3.08 -2.33 -6.00
C PHE A 57 -1.82 -2.30 -6.87
N VAL A 58 -1.89 -3.03 -7.98
CA VAL A 58 -0.86 -3.07 -9.01
C VAL A 58 -1.42 -2.38 -10.24
N GLU A 59 -0.71 -1.37 -10.75
CA GLU A 59 -0.98 -0.78 -12.05
C GLU A 59 -0.21 -1.58 -13.12
N PRO A 60 -0.88 -2.44 -13.90
CA PRO A 60 -0.21 -3.33 -14.84
C PRO A 60 0.26 -2.62 -16.11
N HIS A 61 -0.29 -1.45 -16.44
CA HIS A 61 0.03 -0.76 -17.68
C HIS A 61 -0.05 0.76 -17.51
N ILE A 62 1.12 1.39 -17.35
CA ILE A 62 1.24 2.85 -17.27
C ILE A 62 2.36 3.38 -18.16
N HIS A 63 2.11 4.53 -18.79
CA HIS A 63 3.11 5.34 -19.49
C HIS A 63 3.50 6.53 -18.60
N LEU A 64 4.60 6.39 -17.86
CA LEU A 64 5.11 7.44 -16.96
C LEU A 64 5.95 8.49 -17.66
N ASP A 65 6.49 8.18 -18.84
CA ASP A 65 7.22 9.11 -19.70
C ASP A 65 6.31 10.16 -20.36
N THR A 66 5.03 9.82 -20.57
CA THR A 66 4.02 10.73 -21.15
C THR A 66 3.02 11.25 -20.12
N THR A 67 3.19 10.90 -18.84
CA THR A 67 2.25 11.36 -17.81
C THR A 67 2.37 12.88 -17.63
N GLN A 68 1.26 13.53 -17.26
CA GLN A 68 1.21 14.97 -16.95
C GLN A 68 1.59 15.95 -18.09
N THR A 69 1.79 15.51 -19.34
CA THR A 69 2.13 16.39 -20.49
C THR A 69 0.94 16.76 -21.37
N ALA A 70 -0.29 16.45 -20.96
CA ALA A 70 -1.49 16.78 -21.72
C ALA A 70 -1.62 18.30 -21.91
N GLY A 71 -1.53 18.77 -23.16
CA GLY A 71 -1.60 20.19 -23.51
C GLY A 71 -0.23 20.86 -23.72
N GLU A 72 0.87 20.21 -23.36
CA GLU A 72 2.22 20.66 -23.70
C GLU A 72 2.59 20.12 -25.08
N THR A 73 2.30 20.91 -26.11
CA THR A 73 2.81 20.66 -27.46
C THR A 73 3.92 21.66 -27.75
N GLU A 74 5.17 21.21 -27.66
CA GLU A 74 6.28 21.89 -28.33
C GLU A 74 6.19 21.51 -29.81
N LEU A 75 5.24 22.12 -30.53
CA LEU A 75 5.33 22.17 -31.99
C LEU A 75 6.46 23.14 -32.30
N GLU A 76 7.70 22.64 -32.36
CA GLU A 76 8.76 23.38 -33.05
C GLU A 76 8.22 23.73 -34.44
N PRO A 77 8.03 25.02 -34.78
CA PRO A 77 7.56 25.37 -36.10
C PRO A 77 8.63 24.88 -37.06
N VAL A 78 8.27 23.92 -37.92
CA VAL A 78 9.16 23.46 -38.97
C VAL A 78 9.47 24.69 -39.83
N ARG A 79 10.62 25.31 -39.59
CA ARG A 79 11.15 26.40 -40.41
C ARG A 79 11.57 25.80 -41.75
N HIS A 80 10.61 25.56 -42.62
CA HIS A 80 10.88 25.51 -44.04
C HIS A 80 11.06 26.95 -44.52
N THR A 81 12.31 27.40 -44.41
CA THR A 81 12.83 28.56 -45.12
C THR A 81 12.86 28.22 -46.62
N VAL A 82 12.05 28.98 -47.37
CA VAL A 82 12.04 29.23 -48.84
C VAL A 82 11.93 28.01 -49.75
#